data_AF-A0A1L9AUC1-F1
#
_entry.id   AF-A0A1L9AUC1-F1
#
_cell.length_a   1.000
_cell.length_b   1.000
_cell.length_c   1.000
_cell.angle_alpha   90.00
_cell.angle_beta   90.00
_cell.angle_gamma   90.00
#
_symmetry.space_group_name_H-M   'P 1'
#
loop_
_entity.id
_entity.type
_entity.pdbx_description
1 polymer ?
#
loop_
_entity_poly.entity_id
_entity_poly.type
_entity_poly.pdbx_seq_one_letter_code
_entity_poly.pdbx_strand_id
1 'polypeptide(L)'
;MSNQLEERHHHELDSVLSALRDRAQAGPTGLLDTAINVIVRVEQLQRAQVGDAEAQLLAERLAEWLHHLAAWLESNKPKLSQEYEGMLGLDAALAMYLRTYFGQEGEEVTARLATPARMAWDDYKRSASIFALHGLFRRLKGDPQGSPLNALLDLVWKLWVKPDQAAVTARRSELEAAEENTPEAQNEPPSPAPQMPKVPAVASGVLTPLFAAFWEPHRSIQEEAGEVRIVDRHRRTVGQLRLEGLSLEERQALQGSIDDTQNLPTHHLFRWLVAKVAEQAQGDSGEARRILVEGGLDGLRKDLGLNSAKASGALRTALELFQRVAIPLPDGHTRPLLTWTESRSGPGKRAKLTIDVDDALLPSFVSTLGKSLREREAKRLVPVPRRLPPLQGHPSSHGAQAALQLLILEEFRQQAGQVAASGYAIIPSERWTQMFEGSGVPMRLDEDILVRWVGLANPEQAPFLWRNSDDPANAYRLASRYEADHQLISRSGMRESRGREIQRRGLRPRLG
;
A
#
# COMPACT_ATOMS: atom_id res chain seq x y z
N MET A 1 13.58 6.51 -45.03
CA MET A 1 13.22 6.04 -43.68
C MET A 1 14.02 6.74 -42.57
N SER A 2 15.22 7.30 -42.81
CA SER A 2 16.00 8.05 -41.80
C SER A 2 15.26 9.27 -41.23
N ASN A 3 14.77 10.18 -42.08
CA ASN A 3 14.15 11.44 -41.62
C ASN A 3 12.87 11.26 -40.78
N GLN A 4 12.07 10.21 -41.03
CA GLN A 4 10.86 9.96 -40.23
C GLN A 4 11.17 9.36 -38.85
N LEU A 5 12.30 8.65 -38.73
CA LEU A 5 12.77 8.17 -37.44
C LEU A 5 13.36 9.34 -36.63
N GLU A 6 14.13 10.21 -37.29
CA GLU A 6 14.71 11.43 -36.71
C GLU A 6 13.65 12.40 -36.20
N GLU A 7 12.59 12.69 -36.99
CA GLU A 7 11.49 13.55 -36.57
C GLU A 7 10.71 12.97 -35.38
N ARG A 8 10.54 11.64 -35.35
CA ARG A 8 9.86 10.96 -34.25
C ARG A 8 10.68 11.00 -32.96
N HIS A 9 12.00 10.80 -33.05
CA HIS A 9 12.89 10.90 -31.90
C HIS A 9 13.02 12.33 -31.39
N HIS A 10 13.08 13.34 -32.27
CA HIS A 10 13.05 14.75 -31.87
C HIS A 10 11.75 15.12 -31.13
N HIS A 11 10.60 14.70 -31.65
CA HIS A 11 9.31 15.00 -31.04
C HIS A 11 9.12 14.30 -29.68
N GLU A 12 9.58 13.05 -29.57
CA GLU A 12 9.61 12.32 -28.29
C GLU A 12 10.55 12.98 -27.29
N LEU A 13 11.72 13.48 -27.73
CA LEU A 13 12.67 14.16 -26.85
C LEU A 13 12.13 15.49 -26.34
N ASP A 14 11.56 16.31 -27.22
CA ASP A 14 10.97 17.60 -26.85
C ASP A 14 9.74 17.41 -25.95
N SER A 15 8.96 16.34 -26.15
CA SER A 15 7.86 15.95 -25.27
C SER A 15 8.37 15.56 -23.87
N VAL A 16 9.45 14.78 -23.80
CA VAL A 16 10.10 14.43 -22.54
C VAL A 16 10.59 15.71 -21.85
N LEU A 17 11.36 16.55 -22.54
CA LEU A 17 11.91 17.82 -22.02
C LEU A 17 10.82 18.79 -21.53
N SER A 18 9.70 18.90 -22.24
CA SER A 18 8.54 19.68 -21.82
C SER A 18 7.93 19.13 -20.54
N ALA A 19 7.73 17.81 -20.45
CA ALA A 19 7.23 17.16 -19.24
C ALA A 19 8.20 17.30 -18.05
N LEU A 20 9.53 17.37 -18.30
CA LEU A 20 10.51 17.64 -17.25
C LEU A 20 10.36 19.07 -16.71
N ARG A 21 10.18 20.05 -17.60
CA ARG A 21 10.04 21.47 -17.23
C ARG A 21 8.80 21.68 -16.38
N ASP A 22 7.69 21.04 -16.73
CA ASP A 22 6.43 21.10 -15.97
C ASP A 22 6.55 20.40 -14.60
N ARG A 23 7.28 19.28 -14.53
CA ARG A 23 7.49 18.54 -13.26
C ARG A 23 8.52 19.16 -12.34
N ALA A 24 9.51 19.87 -12.87
CA ALA A 24 10.45 20.65 -12.08
C ALA A 24 9.75 21.78 -11.30
N GLN A 25 8.60 22.26 -11.80
CA GLN A 25 7.73 23.19 -11.08
C GLN A 25 6.87 22.52 -10.00
N ALA A 26 6.72 21.19 -10.03
CA ALA A 26 5.84 20.42 -9.13
C ALA A 26 6.52 19.92 -7.84
N GLY A 27 7.84 20.10 -7.68
CA GLY A 27 8.57 19.80 -6.44
C GLY A 27 9.75 18.82 -6.58
N PRO A 28 10.57 18.68 -5.53
CA PRO A 28 11.90 18.04 -5.59
C PRO A 28 11.89 16.53 -5.86
N THR A 29 10.87 15.80 -5.39
CA THR A 29 10.70 14.36 -5.66
C THR A 29 10.40 14.09 -7.14
N GLY A 30 9.65 14.98 -7.79
CA GLY A 30 9.37 14.88 -9.23
C GLY A 30 10.61 15.07 -10.10
N LEU A 31 11.57 15.89 -9.65
CA LEU A 31 12.86 16.10 -10.31
C LEU A 31 13.77 14.87 -10.25
N LEU A 32 13.75 14.13 -9.14
CA LEU A 32 14.63 12.98 -8.91
C LEU A 32 14.30 11.78 -9.81
N ASP A 33 13.04 11.35 -9.81
CA ASP A 33 12.57 10.24 -10.66
C ASP A 33 12.77 10.57 -12.13
N THR A 34 12.61 11.84 -12.46
CA THR A 34 12.77 12.37 -13.81
C THR A 34 14.23 12.35 -14.27
N ALA A 35 15.17 12.76 -13.42
CA ALA A 35 16.61 12.68 -13.68
C ALA A 35 17.07 11.23 -13.94
N ILE A 36 16.61 10.29 -13.10
CA ILE A 36 16.94 8.87 -13.23
C ILE A 36 16.40 8.31 -14.54
N ASN A 37 15.16 8.63 -14.91
CA ASN A 37 14.57 8.17 -16.17
C ASN A 37 15.30 8.71 -17.41
N VAL A 38 15.77 9.96 -17.37
CA VAL A 38 16.57 10.56 -18.45
C VAL A 38 17.93 9.86 -18.58
N ILE A 39 18.63 9.63 -17.47
CA ILE A 39 19.93 8.92 -17.47
C ILE A 39 19.77 7.50 -18.04
N VAL A 40 18.78 6.75 -17.56
CA VAL A 40 18.49 5.39 -18.05
C VAL A 40 18.15 5.40 -19.54
N ARG A 41 17.42 6.42 -20.02
CA ARG A 41 17.04 6.51 -21.44
C ARG A 41 18.22 6.86 -22.33
N VAL A 42 19.10 7.76 -21.93
CA VAL A 42 20.36 8.07 -22.64
C VAL A 42 21.22 6.81 -22.75
N GLU A 43 21.31 6.02 -21.68
CA GLU A 43 22.04 4.76 -21.69
C GLU A 43 21.44 3.73 -22.65
N GLN A 44 20.10 3.64 -22.72
CA GLN A 44 19.41 2.77 -23.68
C GLN A 44 19.67 3.20 -25.13
N LEU A 45 19.70 4.51 -25.41
CA LEU A 45 19.97 5.03 -26.74
C LEU A 45 21.43 4.82 -27.15
N GLN A 46 22.39 4.99 -26.23
CA GLN A 46 23.79 4.67 -26.49
C GLN A 46 24.01 3.17 -26.76
N ARG A 47 23.33 2.29 -26.03
CA ARG A 47 23.39 0.83 -26.26
C ARG A 47 22.74 0.40 -27.58
N ALA A 48 21.82 1.20 -28.12
CA ALA A 48 21.15 0.93 -29.39
C ALA A 48 21.98 1.33 -30.62
N GLN A 49 23.24 1.77 -30.46
CA GLN A 49 24.13 2.23 -31.55
C GLN A 49 23.50 3.33 -32.42
N VAL A 50 22.80 4.26 -31.77
CA VAL A 50 22.32 5.49 -32.42
C VAL A 50 23.55 6.29 -32.91
N GLY A 51 23.52 6.80 -34.15
CA GLY A 51 24.68 7.36 -34.82
C GLY A 51 25.37 8.51 -34.07
N ASP A 52 26.68 8.69 -34.28
CA ASP A 52 27.55 9.60 -33.52
C ASP A 52 27.00 11.04 -33.39
N ALA A 53 26.35 11.56 -34.42
CA ALA A 53 25.80 12.92 -34.41
C ALA A 53 24.62 13.09 -33.44
N GLU A 54 23.76 12.06 -33.31
CA GLU A 54 22.59 12.10 -32.44
C GLU A 54 22.99 11.82 -30.98
N ALA A 55 23.98 10.95 -30.76
CA ALA A 55 24.62 10.77 -29.46
C ALA A 55 25.31 12.06 -28.96
N GLN A 56 25.97 12.80 -29.86
CA GLN A 56 26.63 14.06 -29.53
C GLN A 56 25.62 15.17 -29.21
N LEU A 57 24.53 15.31 -29.98
CA LEU A 57 23.45 16.24 -29.67
C LEU A 57 22.75 15.93 -28.34
N LEU A 58 22.55 14.64 -28.04
CA LEU A 58 22.04 14.17 -26.75
C LEU A 58 22.98 14.51 -25.60
N ALA A 59 24.30 14.36 -25.81
CA ALA A 59 25.31 14.70 -24.81
C ALA A 59 25.36 16.21 -24.54
N GLU A 60 25.29 17.05 -25.58
CA GLU A 60 25.26 18.51 -25.45
C GLU A 60 24.00 18.99 -24.70
N ARG A 61 22.82 18.48 -25.08
CA ARG A 61 21.56 18.80 -24.38
C ARG A 61 21.53 18.28 -22.94
N LEU A 62 22.13 17.12 -22.67
CA LEU A 62 22.26 16.58 -21.32
C LEU A 62 23.20 17.46 -20.48
N ALA A 63 24.32 17.93 -21.05
CA ALA A 63 25.25 18.83 -20.38
C ALA A 63 24.61 20.18 -20.03
N GLU A 64 23.85 20.79 -20.95
CA GLU A 64 23.08 22.01 -20.71
C GLU A 64 22.05 21.81 -19.59
N TRP A 65 21.35 20.68 -19.61
CA TRP A 65 20.38 20.34 -18.55
C TRP A 65 21.04 20.13 -17.19
N LEU A 66 22.17 19.41 -17.14
CA LEU A 66 22.96 19.19 -15.93
C LEU A 66 23.45 20.52 -15.34
N HIS A 67 23.81 21.48 -16.19
CA HIS A 67 24.18 22.84 -15.79
C HIS A 67 22.99 23.57 -15.14
N HIS A 68 21.80 23.51 -15.74
CA HIS A 68 20.59 24.10 -15.17
C HIS A 68 20.16 23.44 -13.85
N LEU A 69 20.26 22.11 -13.75
CA LEU A 69 19.98 21.37 -12.52
C LEU A 69 20.95 21.78 -11.41
N ALA A 70 22.25 21.87 -11.70
CA ALA A 70 23.26 22.29 -10.73
C ALA A 70 23.00 23.72 -10.23
N ALA A 71 22.65 24.65 -11.13
CA ALA A 71 22.30 26.02 -10.76
C ALA A 71 21.02 26.10 -9.89
N TRP A 72 20.02 25.27 -10.20
CA TRP A 72 18.78 25.18 -9.42
C TRP A 72 19.03 24.59 -8.03
N LEU A 73 19.80 23.49 -7.94
CA LEU A 73 20.17 22.86 -6.67
C LEU A 73 20.92 23.83 -5.77
N GLU A 74 21.88 24.58 -6.30
CA GLU A 74 22.63 25.57 -5.53
C GLU A 74 21.72 26.71 -5.04
N SER A 75 20.78 27.16 -5.87
CA SER A 75 19.81 28.21 -5.51
C SER A 75 18.78 27.77 -4.46
N ASN A 76 18.49 26.46 -4.37
CA ASN A 76 17.51 25.90 -3.44
C ASN A 76 18.13 25.15 -2.25
N LYS A 77 19.46 25.10 -2.18
CA LYS A 77 20.27 24.41 -1.17
C LYS A 77 19.84 24.66 0.28
N PRO A 78 19.52 25.90 0.72
CA PRO A 78 19.10 26.13 2.12
C PRO A 78 17.78 25.42 2.46
N LYS A 79 16.84 25.41 1.52
CA LYS A 79 15.50 24.82 1.68
C LYS A 79 15.57 23.29 1.63
N LEU A 80 16.35 22.78 0.69
CA LEU A 80 16.60 21.36 0.50
C LEU A 80 17.36 20.73 1.68
N SER A 81 18.33 21.43 2.28
CA SER A 81 19.09 20.95 3.43
C SER A 81 18.26 20.78 4.72
N GLN A 82 17.12 21.48 4.84
CA GLN A 82 16.22 21.36 5.99
C GLN A 82 15.23 20.20 5.86
N GLU A 83 14.88 19.78 4.64
CA GLU A 83 13.79 18.84 4.41
C GLU A 83 14.24 17.40 4.08
N TYR A 84 15.44 17.21 3.52
CA TYR A 84 15.83 15.90 2.99
C TYR A 84 17.28 15.52 3.30
N GLU A 85 17.50 14.80 4.41
CA GLU A 85 18.78 14.20 4.83
C GLU A 85 19.37 13.19 3.79
N GLY A 86 18.68 12.90 2.68
CA GLY A 86 19.06 11.91 1.66
C GLY A 86 19.80 12.42 0.42
N MET A 87 19.97 13.75 0.24
CA MET A 87 20.58 14.29 -1.00
C MET A 87 22.08 14.04 -1.15
N LEU A 88 22.79 13.68 -0.07
CA LEU A 88 24.23 13.44 -0.08
C LEU A 88 24.67 12.27 -0.98
N GLY A 89 23.82 11.25 -1.14
CA GLY A 89 24.11 10.10 -1.99
C GLY A 89 23.95 10.40 -3.49
N LEU A 90 23.04 11.32 -3.82
CA LEU A 90 22.75 11.70 -5.20
C LEU A 90 23.81 12.65 -5.75
N ASP A 91 24.20 13.66 -4.97
CA ASP A 91 25.25 14.61 -5.35
C ASP A 91 26.57 13.90 -5.66
N ALA A 92 26.88 12.84 -4.91
CA ALA A 92 28.06 12.02 -5.11
C ALA A 92 27.96 11.13 -6.37
N ALA A 93 26.79 10.52 -6.61
CA ALA A 93 26.55 9.71 -7.80
C ALA A 93 26.58 10.57 -9.08
N LEU A 94 25.98 11.75 -9.02
CA LEU A 94 25.94 12.72 -10.10
C LEU A 94 27.34 13.27 -10.40
N ALA A 95 28.09 13.69 -9.38
CA ALA A 95 29.47 14.14 -9.53
C ALA A 95 30.34 13.03 -10.18
N MET A 96 30.20 11.78 -9.75
CA MET A 96 30.99 10.69 -10.32
C MET A 96 30.61 10.38 -11.78
N TYR A 97 29.32 10.44 -12.12
CA TYR A 97 28.85 10.31 -13.50
C TYR A 97 29.42 11.43 -14.39
N LEU A 98 29.33 12.68 -13.92
CA LEU A 98 29.86 13.85 -14.62
C LEU A 98 31.37 13.70 -14.90
N ARG A 99 32.15 13.31 -13.89
CA ARG A 99 33.58 13.06 -14.05
C ARG A 99 33.91 11.95 -15.04
N THR A 100 33.14 10.87 -15.03
CA THR A 100 33.42 9.68 -15.84
C THR A 100 33.13 9.91 -17.31
N TYR A 101 32.11 10.72 -17.64
CA TYR A 101 31.61 10.83 -19.01
C TYR A 101 31.88 12.19 -19.68
N PHE A 102 32.23 13.24 -18.93
CA PHE A 102 32.42 14.61 -19.47
C PHE A 102 33.83 15.17 -19.28
N GLY A 103 34.82 14.33 -18.95
CA GLY A 103 36.23 14.71 -18.91
C GLY A 103 36.51 15.89 -17.98
N GLN A 104 37.22 16.91 -18.50
CA GLN A 104 37.72 18.04 -17.71
C GLN A 104 36.60 18.96 -17.19
N GLU A 105 35.54 19.16 -17.98
CA GLU A 105 34.35 19.93 -17.56
C GLU A 105 33.56 19.19 -16.47
N GLY A 106 33.49 17.87 -16.58
CA GLY A 106 32.95 17.00 -15.54
C GLY A 106 33.72 17.07 -14.22
N GLU A 107 35.05 17.16 -14.26
CA GLU A 107 35.87 17.29 -13.06
C GLU A 107 35.63 18.59 -12.29
N GLU A 108 35.42 19.71 -12.98
CA GLU A 108 35.20 21.01 -12.33
C GLU A 108 33.85 21.04 -11.59
N VAL A 109 32.79 20.52 -12.21
CA VAL A 109 31.46 20.40 -11.58
C VAL A 109 31.50 19.39 -10.42
N THR A 110 32.24 18.29 -10.60
CA THR A 110 32.46 17.29 -9.55
C THR A 110 33.15 17.87 -8.32
N ALA A 111 34.19 18.68 -8.50
CA ALA A 111 34.90 19.31 -7.39
C ALA A 111 33.98 20.24 -6.57
N ARG A 112 33.06 20.95 -7.24
CA ARG A 112 32.08 21.85 -6.63
C ARG A 112 30.99 21.10 -5.85
N LEU A 113 30.59 19.92 -6.30
CA LEU A 113 29.57 19.08 -5.64
C LEU A 113 30.15 18.19 -4.53
N ALA A 114 31.34 17.63 -4.75
CA ALA A 114 31.94 16.63 -3.86
C ALA A 114 32.42 17.22 -2.52
N THR A 115 32.90 18.46 -2.52
CA THR A 115 33.45 19.09 -1.30
C THR A 115 32.36 19.39 -0.26
N PRO A 116 31.24 20.05 -0.62
CA PRO A 116 30.11 20.24 0.30
C PRO A 116 29.46 18.92 0.74
N ALA A 117 29.31 17.95 -0.17
CA ALA A 117 28.75 16.64 0.16
C ALA A 117 29.63 15.88 1.17
N ARG A 118 30.96 15.97 1.04
CA ARG A 118 31.91 15.38 1.98
C ARG A 118 31.86 16.03 3.36
N MET A 119 31.77 17.37 3.43
CA MET A 119 31.65 18.09 4.71
C MET A 119 30.34 17.75 5.43
N ALA A 120 29.22 17.75 4.71
CA ALA A 120 27.93 17.36 5.25
C ALA A 120 27.88 15.88 5.67
N TRP A 121 28.61 15.00 4.96
CA TRP A 121 28.77 13.59 5.35
C TRP A 121 29.61 13.41 6.61
N ASP A 122 30.69 14.18 6.79
CA ASP A 122 31.52 14.12 7.99
C ASP A 122 30.81 14.72 9.22
N ASP A 123 29.88 15.65 9.03
CA ASP A 123 28.94 16.09 10.08
C ASP A 123 27.86 15.03 10.36
N TYR A 124 27.36 14.36 9.33
CA TYR A 124 26.39 13.27 9.45
C TYR A 124 26.96 12.03 10.15
N LYS A 125 28.23 11.66 9.92
CA LYS A 125 28.94 10.57 10.63
C LYS A 125 28.99 10.76 12.14
N ARG A 126 28.94 12.01 12.61
CA ARG A 126 28.92 12.35 14.03
C ARG A 126 27.52 12.20 14.65
N SER A 127 26.48 12.05 13.83
CA SER A 127 25.12 11.76 14.25
C SER A 127 24.86 10.24 14.25
N ALA A 128 24.02 9.74 15.17
CA ALA A 128 23.82 8.31 15.47
C ALA A 128 23.12 7.48 14.38
N SER A 129 23.08 7.94 13.12
CA SER A 129 22.20 7.46 12.05
C SER A 129 22.82 6.43 11.09
N ILE A 130 24.06 6.00 11.34
CA ILE A 130 24.83 5.05 10.49
C ILE A 130 24.10 3.72 10.19
N PHE A 131 23.19 3.26 11.07
CA PHE A 131 22.51 1.97 10.92
C PHE A 131 21.38 1.95 9.89
N ALA A 132 20.77 3.11 9.56
CA ALA A 132 19.69 3.18 8.57
C ALA A 132 20.20 2.92 7.14
N LEU A 133 21.38 3.45 6.81
CA LEU A 133 22.02 3.26 5.50
C LEU A 133 22.58 1.84 5.33
N HIS A 134 23.11 1.24 6.40
CA HIS A 134 23.60 -0.14 6.36
C HIS A 134 22.50 -1.16 5.96
N GLY A 135 21.26 -0.90 6.40
CA GLY A 135 20.09 -1.70 6.01
C GLY A 135 19.62 -1.47 4.57
N LEU A 136 19.80 -0.26 4.03
CA LEU A 136 19.47 0.09 2.65
C LEU A 136 20.46 -0.55 1.65
N PHE A 137 21.76 -0.46 1.94
CA PHE A 137 22.81 -1.05 1.09
C PHE A 137 22.76 -2.58 1.06
N ARG A 138 22.42 -3.23 2.19
CA ARG A 138 22.27 -4.70 2.24
C ARG A 138 21.08 -5.18 1.39
N ARG A 139 20.03 -4.37 1.21
CA ARG A 139 18.88 -4.69 0.34
C ARG A 139 19.20 -4.55 -1.15
N LEU A 140 20.05 -3.59 -1.51
CA LEU A 140 20.42 -3.36 -2.91
C LEU A 140 21.45 -4.37 -3.43
N LYS A 141 22.24 -4.99 -2.54
CA LYS A 141 23.25 -6.00 -2.90
C LYS A 141 22.67 -7.40 -3.21
N GLY A 142 21.36 -7.59 -3.11
CA GLY A 142 20.69 -8.89 -3.15
C GLY A 142 20.37 -9.46 -4.54
N ASP A 143 20.76 -8.80 -5.64
CA ASP A 143 20.47 -9.25 -7.00
C ASP A 143 21.73 -9.83 -7.68
N PRO A 144 21.80 -11.15 -7.94
CA PRO A 144 22.99 -11.79 -8.48
C PRO A 144 22.98 -11.76 -10.00
N GLN A 145 23.40 -10.64 -10.62
CA GLN A 145 24.18 -10.61 -11.87
C GLN A 145 24.50 -9.17 -12.33
N GLY A 146 25.80 -8.83 -12.36
CA GLY A 146 26.42 -7.95 -13.36
C GLY A 146 25.92 -6.51 -13.60
N SER A 147 24.98 -5.97 -12.84
CA SER A 147 24.49 -4.61 -13.06
C SER A 147 25.57 -3.54 -12.79
N PRO A 148 25.80 -2.58 -13.70
CA PRO A 148 26.65 -1.41 -13.47
C PRO A 148 26.27 -0.64 -12.21
N LEU A 149 25.00 -0.67 -11.80
CA LEU A 149 24.51 -0.09 -10.55
C LEU A 149 25.13 -0.80 -9.33
N ASN A 150 25.31 -2.12 -9.37
CA ASN A 150 25.97 -2.87 -8.29
C ASN A 150 27.48 -2.59 -8.26
N ALA A 151 28.13 -2.41 -9.41
CA ALA A 151 29.53 -1.97 -9.47
C ALA A 151 29.69 -0.54 -8.93
N LEU A 152 28.76 0.37 -9.25
CA LEU A 152 28.68 1.73 -8.74
C LEU A 152 28.47 1.74 -7.21
N LEU A 153 27.54 0.95 -6.70
CA LEU A 153 27.24 0.85 -5.27
C LEU A 153 28.38 0.20 -4.46
N ASP A 154 29.04 -0.83 -5.00
CA ASP A 154 30.19 -1.48 -4.36
C ASP A 154 31.44 -0.58 -4.38
N LEU A 155 31.61 0.25 -5.42
CA LEU A 155 32.67 1.25 -5.51
C LEU A 155 32.39 2.46 -4.60
N VAL A 156 31.15 2.96 -4.54
CA VAL A 156 30.72 3.98 -3.57
C VAL A 156 30.97 3.47 -2.16
N TRP A 157 30.63 2.21 -1.85
CA TRP A 157 30.94 1.59 -0.57
C TRP A 157 32.45 1.54 -0.28
N LYS A 158 33.27 1.10 -1.25
CA LYS A 158 34.75 1.03 -1.12
C LYS A 158 35.42 2.40 -0.98
N LEU A 159 34.87 3.44 -1.63
CA LEU A 159 35.38 4.81 -1.57
C LEU A 159 34.91 5.53 -0.29
N TRP A 160 33.76 5.16 0.28
CA TRP A 160 33.14 5.85 1.42
C TRP A 160 33.38 5.17 2.77
N VAL A 161 33.59 3.86 2.77
CA VAL A 161 33.82 3.04 3.96
C VAL A 161 35.11 2.25 3.71
N LYS A 162 36.24 2.76 4.23
CA LYS A 162 37.25 1.85 4.79
C LYS A 162 36.85 1.66 6.25
N PRO A 163 36.02 0.67 6.60
CA PRO A 163 35.85 0.38 8.00
C PRO A 163 37.19 -0.15 8.47
N ASP A 164 37.66 0.32 9.60
CA ASP A 164 38.73 -0.37 10.30
C ASP A 164 38.24 -1.82 10.54
N GLN A 165 38.78 -2.76 9.76
CA GLN A 165 38.36 -4.15 9.80
C GLN A 165 38.59 -4.73 11.21
N ALA A 166 39.54 -4.19 11.98
CA ALA A 166 39.75 -4.60 13.36
C ALA A 166 38.55 -4.23 14.26
N ALA A 167 37.98 -3.04 14.09
CA ALA A 167 36.83 -2.57 14.87
C ALA A 167 35.54 -3.35 14.57
N VAL A 168 35.32 -3.71 13.29
CA VAL A 168 34.15 -4.52 12.90
C VAL A 168 34.27 -5.96 13.41
N THR A 169 35.45 -6.55 13.32
CA THR A 169 35.70 -7.90 13.83
C THR A 169 35.62 -7.96 15.36
N ALA A 170 36.18 -6.96 16.07
CA ALA A 170 36.08 -6.87 17.52
C ALA A 170 34.62 -6.76 18.00
N ARG A 171 33.82 -5.91 17.34
CA ARG A 171 32.41 -5.73 17.70
C ARG A 171 31.55 -6.96 17.39
N ARG A 172 31.91 -7.71 16.36
CA ARG A 172 31.28 -8.99 16.01
C ARG A 172 31.56 -10.04 17.08
N SER A 173 32.81 -10.17 17.51
CA SER A 173 33.19 -11.08 18.59
C SER A 173 32.54 -10.70 19.94
N GLU A 174 32.38 -9.41 20.23
CA GLU A 174 31.62 -8.95 21.41
C GLU A 174 30.13 -9.34 21.36
N LEU A 175 29.50 -9.30 20.19
CA LEU A 175 28.10 -9.68 20.00
C LEU A 175 27.90 -11.19 20.05
N GLU A 176 28.80 -11.95 19.42
CA GLU A 176 28.79 -13.43 19.45
C GLU A 176 29.02 -13.93 20.89
N ALA A 177 29.95 -13.33 21.64
CA ALA A 177 30.16 -13.64 23.06
C ALA A 177 28.99 -13.20 23.97
N ALA A 178 28.24 -12.16 23.60
CA ALA A 178 27.04 -11.73 24.33
C ALA A 178 25.85 -12.65 24.05
N GLU A 179 25.75 -13.23 22.84
CA GLU A 179 24.75 -14.24 22.49
C GLU A 179 25.04 -15.58 23.18
N GLU A 180 26.31 -16.02 23.24
CA GLU A 180 26.71 -17.25 23.95
C GLU A 180 26.55 -17.15 25.47
N ASN A 181 26.64 -15.95 26.06
CA ASN A 181 26.44 -15.74 27.50
C ASN A 181 25.01 -15.31 27.87
N THR A 182 24.06 -15.34 26.94
CA THR A 182 22.64 -15.16 27.29
C THR A 182 22.12 -16.49 27.85
N PRO A 183 21.82 -16.58 29.17
CA PRO A 183 21.34 -17.83 29.77
C PRO A 183 20.11 -18.31 29.01
N GLU A 184 20.11 -19.60 28.66
CA GLU A 184 19.04 -20.27 27.95
C GLU A 184 17.68 -19.86 28.53
N ALA A 185 16.85 -19.23 27.70
CA ALA A 185 15.45 -18.92 27.99
C ALA A 185 14.65 -20.23 28.03
N GLN A 186 14.91 -21.05 29.05
CA GLN A 186 14.13 -22.24 29.35
C GLN A 186 13.06 -21.84 30.39
N ASN A 187 11.80 -22.03 29.97
CA ASN A 187 10.57 -21.95 30.77
C ASN A 187 9.95 -20.56 30.98
N GLU A 188 9.77 -19.77 29.92
CA GLU A 188 8.64 -18.82 29.91
C GLU A 188 7.34 -19.58 29.57
N PRO A 189 6.26 -19.42 30.35
CA PRO A 189 4.96 -19.97 29.98
C PRO A 189 4.55 -19.42 28.61
N PRO A 190 3.83 -20.20 27.78
CA PRO A 190 3.39 -19.73 26.47
C PRO A 190 2.64 -18.42 26.64
N SER A 191 3.15 -17.35 25.99
CA SER A 191 2.54 -16.03 26.03
C SER A 191 1.05 -16.18 25.71
N PRO A 192 0.14 -15.63 26.53
CA PRO A 192 -1.29 -15.89 26.41
C PRO A 192 -1.74 -15.62 24.98
N ALA A 193 -2.50 -16.56 24.42
CA ALA A 193 -2.99 -16.46 23.04
C ALA A 193 -3.59 -15.06 22.82
N PRO A 194 -3.22 -14.37 21.73
CA PRO A 194 -3.63 -12.99 21.50
C PRO A 194 -5.14 -12.89 21.57
N GLN A 195 -5.66 -12.17 22.58
CA GLN A 195 -7.10 -11.96 22.72
C GLN A 195 -7.63 -11.31 21.45
N MET A 196 -8.59 -12.00 20.81
CA MET A 196 -9.15 -11.50 19.56
C MET A 196 -9.93 -10.20 19.79
N PRO A 197 -9.89 -9.27 18.83
CA PRO A 197 -10.65 -8.05 18.92
C PRO A 197 -12.14 -8.38 18.99
N LYS A 198 -12.85 -7.70 19.89
CA LYS A 198 -14.32 -7.79 19.97
C LYS A 198 -15.02 -7.22 18.74
N VAL A 199 -14.32 -6.37 17.98
CA VAL A 199 -14.82 -5.66 16.80
C VAL A 199 -14.42 -6.43 15.54
N PRO A 200 -15.36 -6.64 14.59
CA PRO A 200 -15.03 -7.21 13.28
C PRO A 200 -13.92 -6.41 12.60
N ALA A 201 -12.84 -7.07 12.25
CA ALA A 201 -11.68 -6.42 11.65
C ALA A 201 -10.92 -7.40 10.75
N VAL A 202 -10.26 -6.86 9.74
CA VAL A 202 -9.37 -7.62 8.84
C VAL A 202 -7.99 -6.99 8.84
N ALA A 203 -6.97 -7.77 8.52
CA ALA A 203 -5.63 -7.24 8.32
C ALA A 203 -5.60 -6.27 7.13
N SER A 204 -4.94 -5.12 7.25
CA SER A 204 -4.81 -4.12 6.18
C SER A 204 -4.19 -4.74 4.93
N GLY A 205 -3.19 -5.63 5.10
CA GLY A 205 -2.60 -6.36 3.97
C GLY A 205 -3.55 -7.32 3.26
N VAL A 206 -4.72 -7.62 3.83
CA VAL A 206 -5.81 -8.37 3.17
C VAL A 206 -6.85 -7.40 2.60
N LEU A 207 -7.20 -6.34 3.33
CA LEU A 207 -8.19 -5.37 2.88
C LEU A 207 -7.78 -4.67 1.58
N THR A 208 -6.52 -4.24 1.46
CA THR A 208 -6.02 -3.54 0.26
C THR A 208 -6.16 -4.38 -1.02
N PRO A 209 -5.62 -5.63 -1.11
CA PRO A 209 -5.79 -6.45 -2.31
C PRO A 209 -7.25 -6.86 -2.54
N LEU A 210 -8.03 -7.06 -1.49
CA LEU A 210 -9.46 -7.33 -1.60
C LEU A 210 -10.19 -6.15 -2.23
N PHE A 211 -9.93 -4.94 -1.77
CA PHE A 211 -10.48 -3.71 -2.35
C PHE A 211 -10.10 -3.59 -3.82
N ALA A 212 -8.82 -3.76 -4.14
CA ALA A 212 -8.31 -3.68 -5.50
C ALA A 212 -8.94 -4.74 -6.42
N ALA A 213 -9.18 -5.95 -5.92
CA ALA A 213 -9.78 -7.04 -6.69
C ALA A 213 -11.29 -6.88 -6.88
N PHE A 214 -12.02 -6.33 -5.91
CA PHE A 214 -13.50 -6.38 -5.86
C PHE A 214 -14.22 -5.02 -5.94
N TRP A 215 -13.59 -3.91 -5.59
CA TRP A 215 -14.28 -2.63 -5.45
C TRP A 215 -13.62 -1.45 -6.14
N GLU A 216 -12.35 -1.56 -6.52
CA GLU A 216 -11.68 -0.52 -7.30
C GLU A 216 -12.38 -0.34 -8.67
N PRO A 217 -12.63 0.90 -9.12
CA PRO A 217 -13.19 1.14 -10.45
C PRO A 217 -12.17 0.83 -11.55
N HIS A 218 -12.67 0.67 -12.78
CA HIS A 218 -11.83 0.47 -13.97
C HIS A 218 -10.92 -0.77 -13.94
N ARG A 219 -11.35 -1.82 -13.24
CA ARG A 219 -10.72 -3.13 -13.35
C ARG A 219 -11.03 -3.72 -14.73
N SER A 220 -10.10 -4.53 -15.23
CA SER A 220 -10.31 -5.29 -16.46
C SER A 220 -9.76 -6.70 -16.31
N ILE A 221 -10.20 -7.57 -17.19
CA ILE A 221 -9.77 -8.97 -17.22
C ILE A 221 -8.81 -9.13 -18.38
N GLN A 222 -7.67 -9.75 -18.11
CA GLN A 222 -6.67 -10.09 -19.11
C GLN A 222 -6.40 -11.59 -19.06
N GLU A 223 -6.33 -12.20 -20.24
CA GLU A 223 -5.92 -13.59 -20.38
C GLU A 223 -4.49 -13.64 -20.93
N GLU A 224 -3.57 -14.17 -20.14
CA GLU A 224 -2.15 -14.28 -20.48
C GLU A 224 -1.67 -15.70 -20.17
N ALA A 225 -1.12 -16.38 -21.19
CA ALA A 225 -0.56 -17.74 -21.05
C ALA A 225 -1.51 -18.77 -20.39
N GLY A 226 -2.83 -18.64 -20.61
CA GLY A 226 -3.85 -19.52 -20.03
C GLY A 226 -4.25 -19.16 -18.59
N GLU A 227 -3.68 -18.12 -18.00
CA GLU A 227 -4.13 -17.53 -16.75
C GLU A 227 -5.06 -16.34 -17.02
N VAL A 228 -6.14 -16.25 -16.25
CA VAL A 228 -7.04 -15.09 -16.30
C VAL A 228 -6.78 -14.21 -15.08
N ARG A 229 -6.28 -13.01 -15.34
CA ARG A 229 -5.87 -12.02 -14.35
C ARG A 229 -6.87 -10.89 -14.30
N ILE A 230 -7.14 -10.40 -13.10
CA ILE A 230 -7.83 -9.13 -12.87
C ILE A 230 -6.74 -8.09 -12.73
N VAL A 231 -6.79 -7.04 -13.56
CA VAL A 231 -5.84 -5.94 -13.52
C VAL A 231 -6.53 -4.62 -13.25
N ASP A 232 -5.84 -3.74 -12.54
CA ASP A 232 -6.31 -2.37 -12.29
C ASP A 232 -6.10 -1.44 -13.51
N ARG A 233 -6.45 -0.16 -13.34
CA ARG A 233 -6.25 0.89 -14.35
C ARG A 233 -4.77 1.08 -14.78
N HIS A 234 -3.83 0.63 -13.96
CA HIS A 234 -2.39 0.69 -14.21
C HIS A 234 -1.83 -0.64 -14.74
N ARG A 235 -2.71 -1.59 -15.10
CA ARG A 235 -2.37 -2.95 -15.56
C ARG A 235 -1.60 -3.78 -14.52
N ARG A 236 -1.72 -3.44 -13.23
CA ARG A 236 -1.16 -4.27 -12.16
C ARG A 236 -2.12 -5.39 -11.83
N THR A 237 -1.61 -6.60 -11.64
CA THR A 237 -2.43 -7.75 -11.22
C THR A 237 -2.93 -7.54 -9.79
N VAL A 238 -4.26 -7.52 -9.63
CA VAL A 238 -4.94 -7.37 -8.34
C VAL A 238 -5.67 -8.64 -7.91
N GLY A 239 -5.85 -9.59 -8.83
CA GLY A 239 -6.40 -10.92 -8.53
C GLY A 239 -6.22 -11.88 -9.69
N GLN A 240 -6.47 -13.16 -9.43
CA GLN A 240 -6.45 -14.23 -10.43
C GLN A 240 -7.78 -14.98 -10.42
N LEU A 241 -8.40 -15.12 -11.58
CA LEU A 241 -9.68 -15.79 -11.76
C LEU A 241 -9.46 -17.29 -12.04
N ARG A 242 -9.95 -18.15 -11.14
CA ARG A 242 -9.86 -19.61 -11.30
C ARG A 242 -10.97 -20.12 -12.22
N LEU A 243 -10.60 -20.50 -13.43
CA LEU A 243 -11.51 -20.98 -14.48
C LEU A 243 -11.62 -22.51 -14.58
N GLU A 244 -10.96 -23.24 -13.70
CA GLU A 244 -11.01 -24.69 -13.66
C GLU A 244 -12.46 -25.18 -13.56
N GLY A 245 -12.82 -26.12 -14.42
CA GLY A 245 -14.17 -26.72 -14.48
C GLY A 245 -15.27 -25.84 -15.06
N LEU A 246 -14.97 -24.63 -15.57
CA LEU A 246 -15.98 -23.77 -16.21
C LEU A 246 -16.05 -23.95 -17.73
N SER A 247 -17.28 -23.98 -18.23
CA SER A 247 -17.62 -23.85 -19.65
C SER A 247 -17.28 -22.44 -20.19
N LEU A 248 -17.20 -22.29 -21.51
CA LEU A 248 -16.91 -20.99 -22.14
C LEU A 248 -17.96 -19.92 -21.80
N GLU A 249 -19.23 -20.30 -21.75
CA GLU A 249 -20.33 -19.40 -21.41
C GLU A 249 -20.24 -18.92 -19.96
N GLU A 250 -19.94 -19.82 -19.02
CA GLU A 250 -19.73 -19.47 -17.62
C GLU A 250 -18.52 -18.55 -17.43
N ARG A 251 -17.45 -18.76 -18.21
CA ARG A 251 -16.28 -17.86 -18.20
C ARG A 251 -16.67 -16.46 -18.63
N GLN A 252 -17.39 -16.32 -19.74
CA GLN A 252 -17.84 -15.03 -20.25
C GLN A 252 -18.81 -14.33 -19.30
N ALA A 253 -19.74 -15.08 -18.70
CA ALA A 253 -20.66 -14.55 -17.69
C ALA A 253 -19.91 -14.05 -16.45
N LEU A 254 -18.97 -14.84 -15.93
CA LEU A 254 -18.16 -14.46 -14.77
C LEU A 254 -17.28 -13.24 -15.05
N GLN A 255 -16.74 -13.15 -16.26
CA GLN A 255 -15.96 -12.01 -16.71
C GLN A 255 -16.80 -10.72 -16.75
N GLY A 256 -18.03 -10.80 -17.25
CA GLY A 256 -18.97 -9.67 -17.23
C GLY A 256 -19.44 -9.26 -15.83
N SER A 257 -19.31 -10.14 -14.84
CA SER A 257 -19.82 -9.93 -13.47
C SER A 257 -18.82 -9.33 -12.49
N ILE A 258 -17.56 -9.06 -12.87
CA ILE A 258 -16.59 -8.43 -11.94
C ILE A 258 -17.06 -7.05 -11.47
N ASP A 259 -17.74 -6.28 -12.31
CA ASP A 259 -18.28 -4.98 -11.91
C ASP A 259 -19.51 -5.12 -11.01
N ASP A 260 -20.20 -6.27 -11.02
CA ASP A 260 -21.31 -6.53 -10.12
C ASP A 260 -20.86 -6.57 -8.65
N THR A 261 -19.57 -6.79 -8.35
CA THR A 261 -19.09 -6.78 -6.96
C THR A 261 -19.05 -5.38 -6.33
N GLN A 262 -19.17 -4.32 -7.14
CA GLN A 262 -19.24 -2.93 -6.67
C GLN A 262 -20.62 -2.55 -6.13
N ASN A 263 -21.59 -3.47 -6.09
CA ASN A 263 -22.94 -3.19 -5.61
C ASN A 263 -23.07 -3.27 -4.07
N LEU A 264 -24.12 -2.64 -3.54
CA LEU A 264 -24.37 -2.60 -2.10
C LEU A 264 -24.60 -3.98 -1.47
N PRO A 265 -25.36 -4.93 -2.08
CA PRO A 265 -25.48 -6.29 -1.56
C PRO A 265 -24.13 -7.01 -1.33
N THR A 266 -23.16 -6.81 -2.22
CA THR A 266 -21.81 -7.41 -2.07
C THR A 266 -21.09 -6.85 -0.85
N HIS A 267 -21.18 -5.55 -0.60
CA HIS A 267 -20.63 -4.96 0.63
C HIS A 267 -21.34 -5.46 1.90
N HIS A 268 -22.67 -5.63 1.87
CA HIS A 268 -23.40 -6.23 2.99
C HIS A 268 -22.91 -7.65 3.27
N LEU A 269 -22.75 -8.48 2.23
CA LEU A 269 -22.23 -9.83 2.36
C LEU A 269 -20.83 -9.84 2.99
N PHE A 270 -19.89 -9.06 2.45
CA PHE A 270 -18.52 -9.00 2.99
C PHE A 270 -18.49 -8.61 4.48
N ARG A 271 -19.19 -7.53 4.84
CA ARG A 271 -19.22 -7.04 6.23
C ARG A 271 -19.89 -8.05 7.16
N TRP A 272 -20.92 -8.72 6.69
CA TRP A 272 -21.58 -9.78 7.43
C TRP A 272 -20.67 -10.99 7.64
N LEU A 273 -19.94 -11.43 6.62
CA LEU A 273 -18.97 -12.53 6.70
C LEU A 273 -17.92 -12.24 7.77
N VAL A 274 -17.21 -11.09 7.66
CA VAL A 274 -16.17 -10.68 8.63
C VAL A 274 -16.72 -10.62 10.05
N ALA A 275 -17.94 -10.11 10.22
CA ALA A 275 -18.53 -10.01 11.54
C ALA A 275 -19.04 -11.34 12.09
N LYS A 276 -19.56 -12.24 11.25
CA LYS A 276 -19.99 -13.59 11.66
C LYS A 276 -18.80 -14.43 12.09
N VAL A 277 -17.71 -14.43 11.32
CA VAL A 277 -16.50 -15.16 11.71
C VAL A 277 -15.88 -14.56 12.97
N ALA A 278 -15.87 -13.23 13.15
CA ALA A 278 -15.40 -12.61 14.37
C ALA A 278 -16.26 -12.98 15.60
N GLU A 279 -17.58 -13.06 15.46
CA GLU A 279 -18.50 -13.53 16.51
C GLU A 279 -18.26 -15.00 16.86
N GLN A 280 -18.17 -15.88 15.86
CA GLN A 280 -17.93 -17.31 16.07
C GLN A 280 -16.55 -17.59 16.67
N ALA A 281 -15.53 -16.83 16.27
CA ALA A 281 -14.18 -16.95 16.80
C ALA A 281 -14.09 -16.51 18.27
N GLN A 282 -14.95 -15.59 18.72
CA GLN A 282 -15.05 -15.21 20.14
C GLN A 282 -15.85 -16.22 20.98
N GLY A 283 -16.66 -17.05 20.33
CA GLY A 283 -17.38 -18.13 21.00
C GLY A 283 -16.54 -19.39 21.16
N ASP A 284 -16.99 -20.29 22.03
CA ASP A 284 -16.34 -21.60 22.23
C ASP A 284 -16.66 -22.61 21.09
N SER A 285 -17.32 -22.15 20.02
CA SER A 285 -17.56 -22.98 18.84
C SER A 285 -16.26 -23.16 18.08
N GLY A 286 -15.66 -24.35 18.16
CA GLY A 286 -14.39 -24.69 17.48
C GLY A 286 -14.39 -24.54 15.96
N GLU A 287 -15.51 -24.17 15.32
CA GLU A 287 -15.65 -23.94 13.87
C GLU A 287 -15.88 -22.46 13.53
N ALA A 288 -14.93 -21.59 13.87
CA ALA A 288 -15.03 -20.14 13.60
C ALA A 288 -15.20 -19.74 12.12
N ARG A 289 -14.89 -20.63 11.18
CA ARG A 289 -14.86 -20.36 9.73
C ARG A 289 -16.11 -20.80 9.00
N ARG A 290 -16.90 -21.69 9.60
CA ARG A 290 -18.06 -22.29 8.93
C ARG A 290 -19.33 -21.56 9.34
N ILE A 291 -19.97 -20.94 8.36
CA ILE A 291 -21.23 -20.25 8.54
C ILE A 291 -22.34 -21.07 7.87
N LEU A 292 -23.37 -21.38 8.64
CA LEU A 292 -24.56 -22.10 8.18
C LEU A 292 -25.73 -21.13 8.09
N VAL A 293 -26.40 -21.11 6.94
CA VAL A 293 -27.54 -20.24 6.67
C VAL A 293 -28.75 -21.07 6.28
N GLU A 294 -29.77 -21.00 7.13
CA GLU A 294 -31.04 -21.69 6.94
C GLU A 294 -31.89 -21.00 5.88
N GLY A 295 -32.48 -21.76 4.96
CA GLY A 295 -33.24 -21.23 3.83
C GLY A 295 -32.41 -20.84 2.60
N GLY A 296 -31.14 -21.24 2.55
CA GLY A 296 -30.26 -21.00 1.39
C GLY A 296 -29.96 -19.52 1.15
N LEU A 297 -29.82 -19.11 -0.10
CA LEU A 297 -29.60 -17.70 -0.46
C LEU A 297 -30.71 -16.75 -0.01
N ASP A 298 -31.96 -17.23 0.05
CA ASP A 298 -33.07 -16.41 0.55
C ASP A 298 -32.99 -16.19 2.06
N GLY A 299 -32.46 -17.17 2.79
CA GLY A 299 -32.06 -17.02 4.19
C GLY A 299 -30.98 -15.96 4.34
N LEU A 300 -29.91 -16.06 3.55
CA LEU A 300 -28.78 -15.12 3.57
C LEU A 300 -29.26 -13.69 3.30
N ARG A 301 -30.11 -13.51 2.29
CA ARG A 301 -30.70 -12.22 1.96
C ARG A 301 -31.45 -11.60 3.16
N LYS A 302 -32.21 -12.41 3.89
CA LYS A 302 -32.95 -11.97 5.09
C LYS A 302 -32.01 -11.64 6.24
N ASP A 303 -30.99 -12.45 6.47
CA ASP A 303 -29.95 -12.21 7.48
C ASP A 303 -29.18 -10.90 7.22
N LEU A 304 -29.04 -10.52 5.95
CA LEU A 304 -28.45 -9.25 5.52
C LEU A 304 -29.42 -8.05 5.56
N GLY A 305 -30.70 -8.28 5.87
CA GLY A 305 -31.73 -7.23 5.90
C GLY A 305 -32.08 -6.67 4.51
N LEU A 306 -31.85 -7.44 3.44
CA LEU A 306 -32.09 -6.99 2.07
C LEU A 306 -33.52 -7.33 1.64
N ASN A 307 -34.34 -6.34 1.31
CA ASN A 307 -35.77 -6.57 1.03
C ASN A 307 -36.05 -7.04 -0.42
N SER A 308 -35.18 -6.72 -1.37
CA SER A 308 -35.39 -7.04 -2.80
C SER A 308 -35.08 -8.49 -3.12
N ALA A 309 -36.01 -9.22 -3.75
CA ALA A 309 -35.76 -10.59 -4.21
C ALA A 309 -34.60 -10.68 -5.23
N LYS A 310 -34.35 -9.61 -6.01
CA LYS A 310 -33.22 -9.54 -6.94
C LYS A 310 -31.86 -9.59 -6.22
N ALA A 311 -31.82 -9.26 -4.92
CA ALA A 311 -30.60 -9.32 -4.13
C ALA A 311 -30.07 -10.76 -4.00
N SER A 312 -30.92 -11.80 -4.02
CA SER A 312 -30.45 -13.19 -3.98
C SER A 312 -29.54 -13.53 -5.18
N GLY A 313 -29.84 -12.97 -6.36
CA GLY A 313 -28.98 -13.10 -7.55
C GLY A 313 -27.63 -12.41 -7.37
N ALA A 314 -27.64 -11.15 -6.90
CA ALA A 314 -26.40 -10.41 -6.61
C ALA A 314 -25.53 -11.11 -5.54
N LEU A 315 -26.15 -11.69 -4.51
CA LEU A 315 -25.45 -12.45 -3.49
C LEU A 315 -24.83 -13.75 -4.03
N ARG A 316 -25.53 -14.45 -4.93
CA ARG A 316 -24.99 -15.63 -5.63
C ARG A 316 -23.75 -15.25 -6.44
N THR A 317 -23.84 -14.19 -7.25
CA THR A 317 -22.72 -13.68 -8.04
C THR A 317 -21.54 -13.29 -7.15
N ALA A 318 -21.80 -12.60 -6.04
CA ALA A 318 -20.75 -12.22 -5.09
C ALA A 318 -20.07 -13.43 -4.43
N LEU A 319 -20.84 -14.44 -4.00
CA LEU A 319 -20.30 -15.68 -3.43
C LEU A 319 -19.44 -16.44 -4.46
N GLU A 320 -19.90 -16.52 -5.71
CA GLU A 320 -19.15 -17.18 -6.78
C GLU A 320 -17.82 -16.45 -7.06
N LEU A 321 -17.84 -15.12 -7.11
CA LEU A 321 -16.64 -14.32 -7.30
C LEU A 321 -15.69 -14.41 -6.11
N PHE A 322 -16.19 -14.38 -4.87
CA PHE A 322 -15.37 -14.59 -3.67
C PHE A 322 -14.73 -15.99 -3.61
N GLN A 323 -15.37 -16.99 -4.23
CA GLN A 323 -14.82 -18.35 -4.34
C GLN A 323 -13.80 -18.51 -5.47
N ARG A 324 -13.95 -17.78 -6.58
CA ARG A 324 -13.11 -17.97 -7.78
C ARG A 324 -11.99 -16.97 -7.94
N VAL A 325 -12.15 -15.76 -7.42
CA VAL A 325 -11.11 -14.74 -7.46
C VAL A 325 -10.16 -14.98 -6.31
N ALA A 326 -8.95 -15.41 -6.66
CA ALA A 326 -7.87 -15.55 -5.71
C ALA A 326 -7.10 -14.22 -5.63
N ILE A 327 -6.98 -13.68 -4.42
CA ILE A 327 -6.28 -12.42 -4.18
C ILE A 327 -4.87 -12.69 -3.66
N PRO A 328 -3.88 -11.85 -4.03
CA PRO A 328 -2.54 -11.95 -3.45
C PRO A 328 -2.56 -11.53 -1.99
N LEU A 329 -2.05 -12.38 -1.11
CA LEU A 329 -1.99 -12.16 0.33
C LEU A 329 -0.57 -11.78 0.79
N PRO A 330 -0.44 -11.11 1.95
CA PRO A 330 0.86 -10.62 2.44
C PRO A 330 1.83 -11.73 2.88
N ASP A 331 1.36 -12.97 3.00
CA ASP A 331 2.18 -14.17 3.22
C ASP A 331 2.77 -14.76 1.92
N GLY A 332 2.49 -14.14 0.77
CA GLY A 332 2.96 -14.57 -0.54
C GLY A 332 2.05 -15.58 -1.24
N HIS A 333 0.97 -16.02 -0.61
CA HIS A 333 0.02 -16.95 -1.22
C HIS A 333 -1.10 -16.20 -1.97
N THR A 334 -1.69 -16.87 -2.97
CA THR A 334 -2.85 -16.37 -3.71
C THR A 334 -4.04 -17.29 -3.48
N ARG A 335 -5.08 -16.81 -2.80
CA ARG A 335 -6.19 -17.65 -2.31
C ARG A 335 -7.56 -16.97 -2.49
N PRO A 336 -8.64 -17.73 -2.70
CA PRO A 336 -10.00 -17.19 -2.66
C PRO A 336 -10.38 -16.81 -1.23
N LEU A 337 -11.45 -16.04 -1.08
CA LEU A 337 -11.92 -15.57 0.23
C LEU A 337 -12.77 -16.60 0.97
N LEU A 338 -13.43 -17.49 0.23
CA LEU A 338 -14.35 -18.49 0.79
C LEU A 338 -14.59 -19.64 -0.18
N THR A 339 -15.23 -20.68 0.30
CA THR A 339 -15.97 -21.65 -0.52
C THR A 339 -17.41 -21.71 -0.05
N TRP A 340 -18.36 -22.00 -0.94
CA TRP A 340 -19.75 -22.13 -0.57
C TRP A 340 -20.44 -23.30 -1.28
N THR A 341 -21.44 -23.88 -0.61
CA THR A 341 -22.31 -24.91 -1.17
C THR A 341 -23.75 -24.69 -0.71
N GLU A 342 -24.71 -24.97 -1.58
CA GLU A 342 -26.14 -24.85 -1.26
C GLU A 342 -26.85 -26.20 -1.49
N SER A 343 -27.43 -26.76 -0.44
CA SER A 343 -28.30 -27.92 -0.55
C SER A 343 -29.68 -27.49 -1.01
N ARG A 344 -30.25 -28.22 -1.98
CA ARG A 344 -31.60 -27.95 -2.48
C ARG A 344 -32.65 -28.20 -1.41
N SER A 345 -33.74 -27.45 -1.46
CA SER A 345 -34.95 -27.77 -0.70
C SER A 345 -35.56 -29.08 -1.18
N GLY A 346 -36.22 -29.80 -0.27
CA GLY A 346 -36.93 -31.04 -0.57
C GLY A 346 -38.11 -31.23 0.40
N PRO A 347 -38.93 -32.28 0.23
CA PRO A 347 -40.03 -32.55 1.14
C PRO A 347 -39.55 -32.61 2.61
N GLY A 348 -40.03 -31.68 3.44
CA GLY A 348 -39.64 -31.57 4.85
C GLY A 348 -38.25 -30.99 5.14
N LYS A 349 -37.47 -30.57 4.13
CA LYS A 349 -36.12 -29.99 4.30
C LYS A 349 -36.02 -28.61 3.65
N ARG A 350 -35.63 -27.61 4.44
CA ARG A 350 -35.30 -26.28 3.91
C ARG A 350 -33.95 -26.33 3.19
N ALA A 351 -33.77 -25.46 2.19
CA ALA A 351 -32.46 -25.25 1.58
C ALA A 351 -31.46 -24.80 2.66
N LYS A 352 -30.20 -25.18 2.52
CA LYS A 352 -29.15 -24.83 3.48
C LYS A 352 -27.93 -24.37 2.71
N LEU A 353 -27.45 -23.19 3.03
CA LEU A 353 -26.23 -22.63 2.48
C LEU A 353 -25.12 -22.79 3.53
N THR A 354 -24.01 -23.39 3.11
CA THR A 354 -22.79 -23.53 3.92
C THR A 354 -21.71 -22.68 3.28
N ILE A 355 -21.09 -21.80 4.07
CA ILE A 355 -19.99 -20.94 3.64
C ILE A 355 -18.80 -21.23 4.56
N ASP A 356 -17.70 -21.67 3.98
CA ASP A 356 -16.42 -21.85 4.69
C ASP A 356 -15.51 -20.68 4.31
N VAL A 357 -15.18 -19.84 5.28
CA VAL A 357 -14.42 -18.59 5.09
C VAL A 357 -12.92 -18.84 5.25
N ASP A 358 -12.10 -18.25 4.37
CA ASP A 358 -10.64 -18.36 4.47
C ASP A 358 -10.09 -17.61 5.70
N ASP A 359 -8.94 -18.09 6.19
CA ASP A 359 -8.23 -17.47 7.31
C ASP A 359 -7.94 -15.98 7.12
N ALA A 360 -7.71 -15.54 5.89
CA ALA A 360 -7.38 -14.15 5.59
C ALA A 360 -8.44 -13.15 6.11
N LEU A 361 -9.70 -13.59 6.27
CA LEU A 361 -10.78 -12.77 6.80
C LEU A 361 -10.92 -12.82 8.33
N LEU A 362 -10.13 -13.66 9.02
CA LEU A 362 -10.08 -13.73 10.47
C LEU A 362 -9.03 -12.74 11.03
N PRO A 363 -9.30 -12.09 12.18
CA PRO A 363 -8.30 -11.28 12.86
C PRO A 363 -7.02 -12.05 13.23
N SER A 364 -7.13 -13.37 13.45
CA SER A 364 -6.00 -14.24 13.79
C SER A 364 -5.00 -14.41 12.64
N PHE A 365 -5.36 -14.08 11.39
CA PHE A 365 -4.46 -14.15 10.23
C PHE A 365 -3.16 -13.38 10.45
N VAL A 366 -3.19 -12.29 11.20
CA VAL A 366 -2.02 -11.48 11.53
C VAL A 366 -0.92 -12.28 12.25
N SER A 367 -1.26 -13.41 12.89
CA SER A 367 -0.30 -14.29 13.54
C SER A 367 0.53 -15.12 12.55
N THR A 368 0.00 -15.35 11.34
CA THR A 368 0.69 -16.11 10.28
C THR A 368 1.76 -15.29 9.55
N LEU A 369 1.65 -13.95 9.61
CA LEU A 369 2.56 -13.04 8.92
C LEU A 369 3.89 -12.92 9.69
N GLY A 370 4.99 -12.71 8.98
CA GLY A 370 6.33 -12.56 9.55
C GLY A 370 6.57 -11.24 10.29
N LYS A 371 7.85 -10.93 10.54
CA LYS A 371 8.26 -9.77 11.36
C LYS A 371 8.84 -8.61 10.55
N SER A 372 8.88 -8.71 9.21
CA SER A 372 9.41 -7.63 8.35
C SER A 372 8.57 -6.35 8.47
N LEU A 373 9.11 -5.20 8.07
CA LEU A 373 8.38 -3.93 8.14
C LEU A 373 7.08 -3.97 7.33
N ARG A 374 7.13 -4.50 6.10
CA ARG A 374 5.96 -4.65 5.23
C ARG A 374 4.90 -5.57 5.85
N GLU A 375 5.32 -6.68 6.45
CA GLU A 375 4.39 -7.57 7.15
C GLU A 375 3.82 -6.93 8.41
N ARG A 376 4.59 -6.12 9.15
CA ARG A 376 4.07 -5.37 10.31
C ARG A 376 2.99 -4.37 9.91
N GLU A 377 3.14 -3.72 8.76
CA GLU A 377 2.10 -2.86 8.20
C GLU A 377 0.88 -3.68 7.77
N ALA A 378 1.10 -4.81 7.09
CA ALA A 378 0.03 -5.73 6.71
C ALA A 378 -0.76 -6.28 7.91
N LYS A 379 -0.11 -6.48 9.07
CA LYS A 379 -0.73 -6.93 10.34
C LYS A 379 -1.68 -5.91 10.97
N ARG A 380 -1.71 -4.65 10.50
CA ARG A 380 -2.58 -3.63 11.08
C ARG A 380 -4.04 -4.00 10.86
N LEU A 381 -4.78 -4.24 11.94
CA LEU A 381 -6.21 -4.53 11.85
C LEU A 381 -7.01 -3.26 11.52
N VAL A 382 -7.81 -3.32 10.45
CA VAL A 382 -8.76 -2.29 10.03
C VAL A 382 -10.17 -2.75 10.41
N PRO A 383 -10.96 -1.95 11.14
CA PRO A 383 -12.34 -2.32 11.48
C PRO A 383 -13.22 -2.42 10.23
N VAL A 384 -14.12 -3.40 10.22
CA VAL A 384 -15.11 -3.62 9.15
C VAL A 384 -16.51 -3.56 9.78
N PRO A 385 -17.06 -2.35 9.99
CA PRO A 385 -18.33 -2.23 10.68
C PRO A 385 -19.46 -2.85 9.85
N ARG A 386 -20.38 -3.57 10.52
CA ARG A 386 -21.62 -4.05 9.88
C ARG A 386 -22.48 -2.90 9.35
N ARG A 387 -22.39 -1.72 9.98
CA ARG A 387 -23.22 -0.55 9.69
C ARG A 387 -22.61 0.31 8.59
N LEU A 388 -23.40 0.58 7.56
CA LEU A 388 -23.06 1.47 6.46
C LEU A 388 -23.14 2.95 6.88
N PRO A 389 -22.37 3.85 6.22
CA PRO A 389 -22.51 5.28 6.42
C PRO A 389 -23.90 5.75 5.92
N PRO A 390 -24.38 6.96 6.28
CA PRO A 390 -25.62 7.46 5.68
C PRO A 390 -25.41 7.62 4.16
N LEU A 391 -26.21 6.92 3.35
CA LEU A 391 -26.04 6.84 1.89
C LEU A 391 -26.77 7.99 1.19
N GLN A 392 -26.09 8.67 0.26
CA GLN A 392 -26.58 9.82 -0.51
C GLN A 392 -26.77 9.49 -2.00
N GLY A 393 -27.77 10.09 -2.65
CA GLY A 393 -27.98 9.96 -4.08
C GLY A 393 -28.55 8.61 -4.55
N HIS A 394 -28.33 8.29 -5.82
CA HIS A 394 -28.96 7.15 -6.51
C HIS A 394 -28.44 5.79 -5.99
N PRO A 395 -29.27 4.73 -5.91
CA PRO A 395 -28.85 3.41 -5.42
C PRO A 395 -27.61 2.81 -6.09
N SER A 396 -27.33 3.17 -7.34
CA SER A 396 -26.13 2.71 -8.07
C SER A 396 -24.81 3.25 -7.50
N SER A 397 -24.80 4.38 -6.77
CA SER A 397 -23.59 4.92 -6.14
C SER A 397 -23.41 4.46 -4.69
N HIS A 398 -24.36 3.70 -4.14
CA HIS A 398 -24.33 3.31 -2.72
C HIS A 398 -23.20 2.31 -2.43
N GLY A 399 -22.88 1.44 -3.39
CA GLY A 399 -21.74 0.52 -3.26
C GLY A 399 -20.40 1.27 -3.22
N ALA A 400 -20.19 2.22 -4.15
CA ALA A 400 -19.03 3.11 -4.13
C ALA A 400 -18.89 3.87 -2.80
N GLN A 401 -19.99 4.35 -2.21
CA GLN A 401 -19.97 4.96 -0.87
C GLN A 401 -19.60 3.96 0.25
N ALA A 402 -20.05 2.72 0.15
CA ALA A 402 -19.66 1.67 1.09
C ALA A 402 -18.17 1.30 0.96
N ALA A 403 -17.61 1.37 -0.25
CA ALA A 403 -16.19 1.21 -0.52
C ALA A 403 -15.37 2.39 0.05
N LEU A 404 -15.83 3.64 -0.17
CA LEU A 404 -15.23 4.85 0.40
C LEU A 404 -15.13 4.78 1.93
N GLN A 405 -16.15 4.25 2.61
CA GLN A 405 -16.10 4.05 4.06
C GLN A 405 -14.92 3.17 4.49
N LEU A 406 -14.62 2.09 3.75
CA LEU A 406 -13.51 1.19 4.08
C LEU A 406 -12.16 1.87 3.88
N LEU A 407 -12.00 2.66 2.80
CA LEU A 407 -10.79 3.46 2.57
C LEU A 407 -10.53 4.46 3.69
N ILE A 408 -11.58 5.12 4.19
CA ILE A 408 -11.44 6.06 5.33
C ILE A 408 -11.05 5.31 6.61
N LEU A 409 -11.64 4.14 6.87
CA LEU A 409 -11.27 3.35 8.05
C LEU A 409 -9.82 2.84 7.96
N GLU A 410 -9.34 2.51 6.76
CA GLU A 410 -7.95 2.22 6.52
C GLU A 410 -7.06 3.45 6.77
N GLU A 411 -7.44 4.63 6.29
CA GLU A 411 -6.74 5.89 6.54
C GLU A 411 -6.63 6.20 8.04
N PHE A 412 -7.75 6.10 8.77
CA PHE A 412 -7.76 6.23 10.23
C PHE A 412 -6.82 5.22 10.89
N ARG A 413 -6.74 4.00 10.35
CA ARG A 413 -5.84 2.98 10.88
C ARG A 413 -4.36 3.29 10.59
N GLN A 414 -4.04 3.86 9.43
CA GLN A 414 -2.70 4.35 9.10
C GLN A 414 -2.26 5.46 10.05
N GLN A 415 -3.21 6.31 10.46
CA GLN A 415 -3.02 7.39 11.43
C GLN A 415 -3.31 6.99 12.88
N ALA A 416 -3.31 5.70 13.22
CA ALA A 416 -3.72 5.24 14.55
C ALA A 416 -2.98 5.92 15.71
N GLY A 417 -1.69 6.26 15.54
CA GLY A 417 -0.93 7.01 16.54
C GLY A 417 -1.47 8.41 16.80
N GLN A 418 -1.88 9.14 15.76
CA GLN A 418 -2.53 10.45 15.85
C GLN A 418 -3.91 10.31 16.50
N VAL A 419 -4.71 9.34 16.05
CA VAL A 419 -6.04 9.04 16.62
C VAL A 419 -5.93 8.70 18.11
N ALA A 420 -4.89 7.97 18.53
CA ALA A 420 -4.64 7.66 19.92
C ALA A 420 -4.28 8.90 20.75
N ALA A 421 -3.54 9.85 20.17
CA ALA A 421 -3.05 11.04 20.87
C ALA A 421 -4.12 12.14 20.99
N SER A 422 -4.88 12.40 19.92
CA SER A 422 -5.83 13.52 19.86
C SER A 422 -7.30 13.08 19.80
N GLY A 423 -7.58 11.82 19.47
CA GLY A 423 -8.93 11.35 19.13
C GLY A 423 -9.35 11.62 17.70
N TYR A 424 -8.49 12.23 16.87
CA TYR A 424 -8.81 12.62 15.49
C TYR A 424 -7.75 12.11 14.49
N ALA A 425 -8.17 11.86 13.26
CA ALA A 425 -7.31 11.67 12.09
C ALA A 425 -7.34 12.94 11.24
N ILE A 426 -6.19 13.34 10.68
CA ILE A 426 -6.07 14.50 9.81
C ILE A 426 -6.15 14.01 8.37
N ILE A 427 -7.18 14.38 7.62
CA ILE A 427 -7.34 13.93 6.23
C ILE A 427 -7.22 15.15 5.30
N PRO A 428 -6.06 15.35 4.66
CA PRO A 428 -5.87 16.42 3.69
C PRO A 428 -6.82 16.29 2.49
N SER A 429 -7.10 17.41 1.83
CA SER A 429 -7.99 17.45 0.66
C SER A 429 -7.54 16.53 -0.47
N GLU A 430 -6.23 16.47 -0.76
CA GLU A 430 -5.67 15.56 -1.76
C GLU A 430 -5.96 14.09 -1.44
N ARG A 431 -5.92 13.74 -0.15
CA ARG A 431 -6.20 12.38 0.30
C ARG A 431 -7.68 12.04 0.17
N TRP A 432 -8.56 13.00 0.44
CA TRP A 432 -9.99 12.86 0.13
C TRP A 432 -10.22 12.57 -1.36
N THR A 433 -9.62 13.37 -2.24
CA THR A 433 -9.74 13.17 -3.71
C THR A 433 -9.31 11.76 -4.12
N GLN A 434 -8.16 11.28 -3.61
CA GLN A 434 -7.69 9.91 -3.89
C GLN A 434 -8.68 8.83 -3.43
N MET A 435 -9.29 9.00 -2.25
CA MET A 435 -10.28 8.03 -1.76
C MET A 435 -11.60 8.09 -2.54
N PHE A 436 -12.05 9.27 -2.95
CA PHE A 436 -13.22 9.43 -3.81
C PHE A 436 -13.01 8.76 -5.17
N GLU A 437 -11.88 9.02 -5.82
CA GLU A 437 -11.50 8.36 -7.07
C GLU A 437 -11.39 6.84 -6.90
N GLY A 438 -10.64 6.38 -5.90
CA GLY A 438 -10.40 4.95 -5.66
C GLY A 438 -11.66 4.17 -5.32
N SER A 439 -12.69 4.82 -4.76
CA SER A 439 -13.99 4.19 -4.46
C SER A 439 -14.98 4.24 -5.62
N GLY A 440 -14.69 4.97 -6.70
CA GLY A 440 -15.60 5.15 -7.83
C GLY A 440 -16.82 6.02 -7.51
N VAL A 441 -16.78 6.80 -6.42
CA VAL A 441 -17.85 7.76 -6.12
C VAL A 441 -17.79 8.90 -7.15
N PRO A 442 -18.91 9.24 -7.83
CA PRO A 442 -18.92 10.36 -8.77
C PRO A 442 -18.51 11.66 -8.08
N MET A 443 -17.52 12.38 -8.63
CA MET A 443 -16.98 13.61 -8.02
C MET A 443 -18.07 14.63 -7.68
N ARG A 444 -19.12 14.76 -8.51
CA ARG A 444 -20.26 15.66 -8.24
C ARG A 444 -21.03 15.40 -6.94
N LEU A 445 -20.77 14.28 -6.25
CA LEU A 445 -21.41 13.90 -4.99
C LEU A 445 -20.48 14.06 -3.79
N ASP A 446 -19.23 14.49 -3.96
CA ASP A 446 -18.21 14.51 -2.91
C ASP A 446 -18.61 15.40 -1.72
N GLU A 447 -18.98 16.65 -1.99
CA GLU A 447 -19.37 17.64 -1.00
C GLU A 447 -20.67 17.21 -0.30
N ASP A 448 -21.67 16.78 -1.05
CA ASP A 448 -22.94 16.27 -0.50
C ASP A 448 -22.73 15.08 0.44
N ILE A 449 -21.84 14.15 0.06
CA ILE A 449 -21.50 12.99 0.88
C ILE A 449 -20.79 13.43 2.15
N LEU A 450 -19.80 14.31 2.06
CA LEU A 450 -19.06 14.81 3.23
C LEU A 450 -19.97 15.58 4.19
N VAL A 451 -20.80 16.49 3.68
CA VAL A 451 -21.76 17.27 4.48
C VAL A 451 -22.71 16.33 5.23
N ARG A 452 -23.22 15.29 4.57
CA ARG A 452 -24.10 14.31 5.21
C ARG A 452 -23.35 13.40 6.19
N TRP A 453 -22.13 13.00 5.88
CA TRP A 453 -21.33 12.11 6.73
C TRP A 453 -20.83 12.80 7.98
N VAL A 454 -20.62 14.11 7.94
CA VAL A 454 -20.25 14.95 9.10
C VAL A 454 -21.48 15.37 9.93
N GLY A 455 -22.69 15.06 9.47
CA GLY A 455 -23.94 15.34 10.21
C GLY A 455 -24.43 16.78 10.08
N LEU A 456 -23.95 17.52 9.07
CA LEU A 456 -24.33 18.92 8.85
C LEU A 456 -25.71 19.06 8.17
N ALA A 457 -26.14 18.05 7.39
CA ALA A 457 -27.36 18.12 6.59
C ALA A 457 -28.63 17.60 7.29
N ASN A 458 -28.53 16.63 8.21
CA ASN A 458 -29.70 16.02 8.81
C ASN A 458 -29.41 15.42 10.21
N PRO A 459 -29.86 16.05 11.30
CA PRO A 459 -29.62 15.57 12.66
C PRO A 459 -30.34 14.26 13.00
N GLU A 460 -31.37 13.87 12.24
CA GLU A 460 -32.09 12.60 12.46
C GLU A 460 -31.29 11.39 11.99
N GLN A 461 -30.32 11.59 11.10
CA GLN A 461 -29.44 10.53 10.62
C GLN A 461 -28.10 10.60 11.34
N ALA A 462 -27.79 9.56 12.11
CA ALA A 462 -26.53 9.52 12.82
C ALA A 462 -25.35 9.58 11.83
N PRO A 463 -24.39 10.51 12.02
CA PRO A 463 -23.29 10.74 11.09
C PRO A 463 -22.32 9.56 11.02
N PHE A 464 -21.45 9.55 10.01
CA PHE A 464 -20.29 8.66 9.98
C PHE A 464 -19.07 9.27 10.68
N LEU A 465 -18.87 10.57 10.52
CA LEU A 465 -17.73 11.32 11.03
C LEU A 465 -18.19 12.52 11.87
N TRP A 466 -17.36 12.96 12.80
CA TRP A 466 -17.39 14.29 13.38
C TRP A 466 -16.17 15.06 12.86
N ARG A 467 -16.38 16.28 12.38
CA ARG A 467 -15.29 17.19 12.05
C ARG A 467 -15.00 18.07 13.27
N ASN A 468 -13.74 18.23 13.63
CA ASN A 468 -13.35 19.24 14.60
C ASN A 468 -13.48 20.62 13.94
N SER A 469 -14.43 21.45 14.41
CA SER A 469 -14.64 22.81 13.88
C SER A 469 -13.48 23.75 14.19
N ASP A 470 -12.74 23.46 15.25
CA ASP A 470 -11.73 24.36 15.81
C ASP A 470 -10.34 24.07 15.23
N ASP A 471 -10.22 23.02 14.41
CA ASP A 471 -8.96 22.60 13.78
C ASP A 471 -9.00 22.82 12.27
N PRO A 472 -8.20 23.78 11.74
CA PRO A 472 -8.15 24.05 10.31
C PRO A 472 -7.52 22.90 9.50
N ALA A 473 -6.86 21.93 10.15
CA ALA A 473 -6.18 20.82 9.48
C ALA A 473 -7.12 19.72 8.96
N ASN A 474 -8.44 19.92 8.94
CA ASN A 474 -9.42 18.88 8.57
C ASN A 474 -9.28 17.62 9.46
N ALA A 475 -9.40 17.82 10.76
CA ALA A 475 -9.39 16.75 11.74
C ALA A 475 -10.77 16.09 11.85
N TYR A 476 -10.82 14.76 11.72
CA TYR A 476 -12.03 13.95 11.75
C TYR A 476 -11.96 12.86 12.82
N ARG A 477 -13.11 12.56 13.42
CA ARG A 477 -13.31 11.45 14.35
C ARG A 477 -14.46 10.57 13.86
N LEU A 478 -14.42 9.27 14.13
CA LEU A 478 -15.58 8.41 13.84
C LEU A 478 -16.74 8.77 14.76
N ALA A 479 -17.96 8.82 14.23
CA ALA A 479 -19.14 9.16 15.01
C ALA A 479 -19.42 8.15 16.13
N SER A 480 -20.17 8.57 17.16
CA SER A 480 -20.42 7.78 18.39
C SER A 480 -21.01 6.40 18.11
N ARG A 481 -21.74 6.23 17.00
CA ARG A 481 -22.28 4.92 16.57
C ARG A 481 -21.21 3.92 16.10
N TYR A 482 -19.98 4.39 15.86
CA TYR A 482 -18.77 3.63 15.48
C TYR A 482 -17.70 3.70 16.59
N GLU A 483 -18.09 3.99 17.83
CA GLU A 483 -17.15 4.17 18.94
C GLU A 483 -16.31 2.91 19.19
N ALA A 484 -16.86 1.71 19.00
CA ALA A 484 -16.10 0.47 19.13
C ALA A 484 -14.97 0.37 18.08
N ASP A 485 -15.25 0.76 16.83
CA ASP A 485 -14.26 0.81 15.75
C ASP A 485 -13.19 1.86 16.05
N HIS A 486 -13.60 3.03 16.56
CA HIS A 486 -12.70 4.10 16.98
C HIS A 486 -11.75 3.66 18.10
N GLN A 487 -12.29 2.95 19.11
CA GLN A 487 -11.50 2.41 20.22
C GLN A 487 -10.52 1.33 19.76
N LEU A 488 -10.88 0.50 18.78
CA LEU A 488 -9.96 -0.48 18.19
C LEU A 488 -8.74 0.24 17.57
N ILE A 489 -8.98 1.30 16.81
CA ILE A 489 -7.93 2.11 16.17
C ILE A 489 -7.07 2.82 17.22
N SER A 490 -7.70 3.53 18.17
CA SER A 490 -7.01 4.27 19.23
C SER A 490 -6.15 3.35 20.11
N ARG A 491 -6.68 2.19 20.55
CA ARG A 491 -5.89 1.20 21.33
C ARG A 491 -4.73 0.63 20.55
N SER A 492 -4.90 0.41 19.25
CA SER A 492 -3.81 -0.03 18.38
C SER A 492 -2.71 1.02 18.29
N GLY A 493 -3.07 2.30 18.14
CA GLY A 493 -2.15 3.43 18.14
C GLY A 493 -1.36 3.55 19.44
N MET A 494 -2.03 3.45 20.60
CA MET A 494 -1.36 3.47 21.91
C MET A 494 -0.31 2.36 22.04
N ARG A 495 -0.65 1.13 21.61
CA ARG A 495 0.28 -0.01 21.63
C ARG A 495 1.49 0.22 20.73
N GLU A 496 1.27 0.74 19.51
CA GLU A 496 2.34 1.06 18.58
C GLU A 496 3.28 2.15 19.13
N SER A 497 2.72 3.24 19.67
CA SER A 497 3.50 4.33 20.26
C SER A 497 4.33 3.86 21.45
N ARG A 498 3.73 3.07 22.35
CA ARG A 498 4.44 2.47 23.49
C ARG A 498 5.56 1.53 23.03
N GLY A 499 5.30 0.71 22.00
CA GLY A 499 6.32 -0.16 21.41
C GLY A 499 7.51 0.61 20.82
N ARG A 500 7.25 1.73 20.14
CA ARG A 500 8.29 2.63 19.62
C ARG A 500 9.08 3.31 20.74
N GLU A 501 8.41 3.75 21.81
CA GLU A 501 9.06 4.37 22.96
C GLU A 501 10.00 3.39 23.69
N ILE A 502 9.55 2.15 23.92
CA ILE A 502 10.36 1.08 24.51
C ILE A 502 11.60 0.82 23.65
N GLN A 503 11.43 0.69 22.32
CA GLN A 503 12.55 0.53 21.39
C GLN A 503 13.53 1.71 21.42
N ARG A 504 13.02 2.96 21.47
CA ARG A 504 13.86 4.17 21.55
C ARG A 504 14.68 4.23 22.84
N ARG A 505 14.14 3.74 23.95
CA ARG A 505 14.86 3.70 25.24
C ARG A 505 15.90 2.57 25.31
N GLY A 506 16.05 1.75 24.27
CA GLY A 506 16.95 0.59 24.30
C GLY A 506 16.53 -0.47 25.32
N LEU A 507 15.34 -0.33 25.92
CA LEU A 507 14.80 -1.30 26.85
C LEU A 507 14.32 -2.47 25.99
N ARG A 508 15.02 -3.60 26.06
CA ARG A 508 14.43 -4.85 25.54
C ARG A 508 13.08 -5.02 26.25
N PRO A 509 11.97 -5.16 25.51
CA PRO A 509 10.70 -5.43 26.14
C PRO A 509 10.91 -6.68 26.99
N ARG A 510 10.70 -6.58 28.30
CA ARG A 510 10.51 -7.78 29.13
C ARG A 510 9.25 -8.42 28.59
N LEU A 511 9.42 -9.43 27.73
CA LEU A 511 8.33 -10.29 27.30
C LEU A 511 7.81 -10.95 28.57
N GLY A 512 6.49 -10.94 28.74
CA GLY A 512 5.81 -11.48 29.90
C GLY A 512 4.57 -12.22 29.48
#